data_AF-A0A838HL30-F1
#
_entry.id   AF-A0A838HL30-F1
#
_cell.length_a   1.000
_cell.length_b   1.000
_cell.length_c   1.000
_cell.angle_alpha   90.00
_cell.angle_beta   90.00
_cell.angle_gamma   90.00
#
_symmetry.space_group_name_H-M   'P 1'
#
loop_
_entity.id
_entity.type
_entity.pdbx_description
1 polymer ?
#
loop_
_entity_poly.entity_id
_entity_poly.type
_entity_poly.pdbx_seq_one_letter_code
_entity_poly.pdbx_strand_id
1 'polypeptide(L)'
;MTFRVLVTDEIDPDGVALLRSAPGIQVDEVPTLPPSELLERISMYDAIVGRSATRITGELLERGEQLRVVGRAGVGVDNIDIARATELGIAIINAPGGNTVAVAELFFGAALSLLRHIHTAAAAMTDGQWPRSRLGGTELRGRTLGIIGLGRIGGEVARRSRAFGMEVVAYDPYVPPNRFEDLGAERVERLPILLERSDILTLHVPLNLETEGMIGAPELA
;
A
#
# COMPACT_ATOMS: atom_id res chain seq x y z
N MET A 1 7.15 -34.96 -7.91
CA MET A 1 8.03 -33.82 -8.23
C MET A 1 8.01 -32.91 -7.03
N THR A 2 9.16 -32.38 -6.63
CA THR A 2 9.27 -31.46 -5.48
C THR A 2 9.60 -30.07 -6.03
N PHE A 3 8.78 -29.08 -5.70
CA PHE A 3 8.99 -27.69 -6.05
C PHE A 3 9.67 -26.96 -4.90
N ARG A 4 10.70 -26.17 -5.20
CA ARG A 4 11.43 -25.38 -4.21
C ARG A 4 10.92 -23.95 -4.21
N VAL A 5 10.55 -23.46 -3.04
CA VAL A 5 10.04 -22.11 -2.82
C VAL A 5 11.00 -21.37 -1.91
N LEU A 6 11.56 -20.27 -2.42
CA LEU A 6 12.35 -19.33 -1.62
C LEU A 6 11.40 -18.32 -0.98
N VAL A 7 11.32 -18.31 0.34
CA VAL A 7 10.62 -17.26 1.08
C VAL A 7 11.66 -16.25 1.57
N THR A 8 11.52 -15.00 1.13
CA THR A 8 12.34 -13.87 1.57
C THR A 8 11.49 -12.85 2.31
N ASP A 9 12.16 -11.92 3.00
CA ASP A 9 11.55 -10.92 3.87
C ASP A 9 10.78 -11.54 5.04
N GLU A 10 10.29 -10.70 5.95
CA GLU A 10 9.49 -11.15 7.09
C GLU A 10 8.03 -11.39 6.66
N ILE A 11 7.68 -12.65 6.38
CA ILE A 11 6.31 -13.10 6.10
C ILE A 11 5.68 -13.67 7.36
N ASP A 12 4.37 -13.49 7.51
CA ASP A 12 3.63 -14.06 8.64
C ASP A 12 3.82 -15.60 8.69
N PRO A 13 4.19 -16.17 9.86
CA PRO A 13 4.43 -17.60 10.02
C PRO A 13 3.27 -18.49 9.55
N ASP A 14 2.02 -18.03 9.68
CA ASP A 14 0.85 -18.79 9.22
C ASP A 14 0.84 -18.91 7.70
N GLY A 15 1.24 -17.86 6.99
CA GLY A 15 1.39 -17.87 5.53
C GLY A 15 2.47 -18.86 5.07
N VAL A 16 3.60 -18.90 5.78
CA VAL A 16 4.69 -19.85 5.49
C VAL A 16 4.28 -21.28 5.84
N ALA A 17 3.54 -21.48 6.93
CA ALA A 17 3.01 -22.79 7.33
C ALA A 17 2.08 -23.38 6.27
N LEU A 18 1.25 -22.56 5.62
CA LEU A 18 0.42 -23.00 4.50
C LEU A 18 1.27 -23.55 3.33
N LEU A 19 2.34 -22.86 2.95
CA LEU A 19 3.26 -23.34 1.91
C LEU A 19 3.92 -24.66 2.30
N ARG A 20 4.39 -24.78 3.56
CA ARG A 20 5.02 -26.01 4.09
C ARG A 20 4.04 -27.19 4.15
N SER A 21 2.76 -26.94 4.35
CA SER A 21 1.72 -27.98 4.42
C SER A 21 1.34 -28.55 3.05
N ALA A 22 1.69 -27.85 1.95
CA ALA A 22 1.32 -28.26 0.61
C ALA A 22 2.18 -29.46 0.13
N PRO A 23 1.55 -30.54 -0.37
CA PRO A 23 2.29 -31.70 -0.87
C PRO A 23 3.24 -31.34 -2.01
N GLY A 24 4.49 -31.79 -1.92
CA GLY A 24 5.50 -31.58 -2.95
C GLY A 24 6.10 -30.17 -2.98
N ILE A 25 5.89 -29.35 -1.94
CA ILE A 25 6.56 -28.05 -1.76
C ILE A 25 7.64 -28.18 -0.69
N GLN A 26 8.86 -27.73 -1.01
CA GLN A 26 9.93 -27.51 -0.05
C GLN A 26 10.15 -26.00 0.09
N VAL A 27 10.06 -25.49 1.31
CA VAL A 27 10.21 -24.06 1.60
C VAL A 27 11.57 -23.81 2.25
N ASP A 28 12.39 -22.97 1.62
CA ASP A 28 13.59 -22.41 2.20
C ASP A 28 13.27 -20.95 2.60
N GLU A 29 13.19 -20.69 3.90
CA GLU A 29 12.90 -19.36 4.45
C GLU A 29 14.19 -18.68 4.90
N VAL A 30 14.44 -17.48 4.39
CA VAL A 30 15.65 -16.70 4.64
C VAL A 30 15.28 -15.24 4.96
N PRO A 31 16.11 -14.50 5.72
CA PRO A 31 15.91 -13.06 5.85
C PRO A 31 16.01 -12.36 4.49
N THR A 32 15.69 -11.07 4.43
CA THR A 32 15.96 -10.26 3.24
C THR A 32 17.44 -10.35 2.87
N LEU A 33 17.72 -10.92 1.69
CA LEU A 33 19.07 -11.12 1.19
C LEU A 33 19.55 -9.89 0.39
N PRO A 34 20.86 -9.61 0.37
CA PRO A 34 21.44 -8.70 -0.60
C PRO A 34 21.15 -9.16 -2.04
N PRO A 35 21.01 -8.25 -3.02
CA PRO A 35 20.71 -8.62 -4.41
C PRO A 35 21.71 -9.62 -5.01
N SER A 36 23.00 -9.49 -4.71
CA SER A 36 24.04 -10.39 -5.19
C SER A 36 23.86 -11.82 -4.71
N GLU A 37 23.53 -12.03 -3.44
CA GLU A 37 23.31 -13.36 -2.87
C GLU A 37 22.01 -13.98 -3.40
N LEU A 38 20.98 -13.16 -3.63
CA LEU A 38 19.73 -13.62 -4.22
C LEU A 38 19.95 -14.14 -5.65
N LEU A 39 20.76 -13.42 -6.45
CA LEU A 39 21.14 -13.82 -7.81
C LEU A 39 21.95 -15.14 -7.85
N GLU A 40 22.75 -15.43 -6.82
CA GLU A 40 23.49 -16.70 -6.75
C GLU A 40 22.59 -17.90 -6.46
N ARG A 41 21.44 -17.68 -5.83
CA ARG A 41 20.57 -18.75 -5.33
C ARG A 41 19.32 -19.00 -6.17
N ILE A 42 18.79 -17.98 -6.85
CA ILE A 42 17.44 -18.01 -7.46
C ILE A 42 17.26 -19.11 -8.50
N SER A 43 18.32 -19.51 -9.20
CA SER A 43 18.28 -20.56 -10.23
C SER A 43 17.89 -21.95 -9.69
N MET A 44 17.96 -22.14 -8.37
CA MET A 44 17.59 -23.38 -7.69
C MET A 44 16.11 -23.47 -7.30
N TYR A 45 15.31 -22.41 -7.54
CA TYR A 45 13.94 -22.31 -7.03
C TYR A 45 12.91 -22.22 -8.17
N ASP A 46 11.77 -22.86 -7.93
CA ASP A 46 10.59 -22.81 -8.82
C ASP A 46 9.69 -21.62 -8.50
N ALA A 47 9.75 -21.10 -7.26
CA ALA A 47 9.03 -19.90 -6.87
C ALA A 47 9.82 -19.07 -5.85
N ILE A 48 9.55 -17.77 -5.85
CA ILE A 48 10.00 -16.85 -4.80
C ILE A 48 8.78 -16.15 -4.22
N VAL A 49 8.71 -16.06 -2.90
CA VAL A 49 7.69 -15.30 -2.18
C VAL A 49 8.38 -14.24 -1.34
N GLY A 50 8.01 -12.97 -1.53
CA GLY A 50 8.62 -11.86 -0.80
C GLY A 50 7.62 -10.78 -0.41
N ARG A 51 8.12 -9.78 0.31
CA ARG A 51 7.43 -8.53 0.61
C ARG A 51 8.12 -7.38 -0.13
N SER A 52 8.25 -6.23 0.53
CA SER A 52 8.64 -4.96 -0.10
C SER A 52 10.14 -4.73 -0.12
N ALA A 53 10.91 -5.50 0.65
CA ALA A 53 12.34 -5.30 0.76
C ALA A 53 13.08 -6.02 -0.37
N THR A 54 12.68 -7.26 -0.67
CA THR A 54 13.20 -7.99 -1.83
C THR A 54 12.70 -7.37 -3.13
N ARG A 55 13.62 -6.92 -3.99
CA ARG A 55 13.29 -6.43 -5.34
C ARG A 55 13.43 -7.55 -6.36
N ILE A 56 12.39 -7.76 -7.16
CA ILE A 56 12.34 -8.76 -8.21
C ILE A 56 12.63 -8.06 -9.54
N THR A 57 13.92 -7.87 -9.82
CA THR A 57 14.40 -7.18 -11.03
C THR A 57 14.37 -8.11 -12.24
N GLY A 58 14.44 -7.54 -13.45
CA GLY A 58 14.59 -8.34 -14.67
C GLY A 58 15.80 -9.27 -14.64
N GLU A 59 16.94 -8.80 -14.14
CA GLU A 59 18.15 -9.63 -13.97
C GLU A 59 17.90 -10.84 -13.05
N LEU A 60 17.16 -10.65 -11.95
CA LEU A 60 16.82 -11.74 -11.04
C LEU A 60 15.93 -12.78 -11.72
N LEU A 61 14.93 -12.32 -12.47
CA LEU A 61 13.99 -13.17 -13.21
C LEU A 61 14.72 -13.98 -14.29
N GLU A 62 15.64 -13.36 -15.03
CA GLU A 62 16.46 -14.02 -16.04
C GLU A 62 17.38 -15.11 -15.46
N ARG A 63 17.93 -14.87 -14.28
CA ARG A 63 18.77 -15.84 -13.57
C ARG A 63 17.96 -17.00 -12.99
N GLY A 64 16.68 -16.78 -12.72
CA GLY A 64 15.73 -17.79 -12.24
C GLY A 64 15.26 -18.72 -13.36
N GLU A 65 16.16 -19.50 -13.97
CA GLU A 65 15.86 -20.37 -15.13
C GLU A 65 14.71 -21.38 -14.87
N GLN A 66 14.49 -21.75 -13.61
CA GLN A 66 13.42 -22.66 -13.19
C GLN A 66 12.20 -21.94 -12.61
N LEU A 67 12.29 -20.61 -12.45
CA LEU A 67 11.29 -19.81 -11.75
C LEU A 67 9.99 -19.77 -12.57
N ARG A 68 8.87 -20.06 -11.89
CA ARG A 68 7.54 -20.12 -12.50
C ARG A 68 6.59 -19.11 -11.88
N VAL A 69 6.80 -18.78 -10.61
CA VAL A 69 5.89 -17.93 -9.83
C VAL A 69 6.66 -16.96 -8.93
N VAL A 70 6.22 -15.71 -8.93
CA VAL A 70 6.60 -14.69 -7.95
C VAL A 70 5.37 -14.38 -7.09
N GLY A 71 5.45 -14.73 -5.81
CA GLY A 71 4.45 -14.41 -4.80
C GLY A 71 4.79 -13.10 -4.08
N ARG A 72 3.81 -12.20 -3.96
CA ARG A 72 3.94 -10.94 -3.23
C ARG A 72 2.97 -10.93 -2.06
N ALA A 73 3.50 -10.99 -0.84
CA ALA A 73 2.75 -10.81 0.39
C ALA A 73 2.43 -9.31 0.62
N GLY A 74 1.59 -8.76 -0.28
CA GLY A 74 1.18 -7.36 -0.32
C GLY A 74 0.26 -7.09 -1.51
N VAL A 75 -0.31 -5.88 -1.58
CA VAL A 75 -1.21 -5.48 -2.67
C VAL A 75 -0.42 -4.93 -3.87
N GLY A 76 0.51 -4.00 -3.62
CA GLY A 76 1.36 -3.40 -4.65
C GLY A 76 2.39 -4.38 -5.20
N VAL A 77 2.73 -4.22 -6.46
CA VAL A 77 3.70 -5.03 -7.22
C VAL A 77 4.86 -4.17 -7.75
N ASP A 78 5.05 -2.99 -7.15
CA ASP A 78 5.94 -1.91 -7.63
C ASP A 78 7.43 -2.28 -7.58
N ASN A 79 7.78 -3.28 -6.77
CA ASN A 79 9.13 -3.84 -6.64
C ASN A 79 9.36 -5.08 -7.53
N ILE A 80 8.47 -5.34 -8.50
CA ILE A 80 8.55 -6.46 -9.45
C ILE A 80 8.59 -5.91 -10.87
N ASP A 81 9.54 -6.39 -11.67
CA ASP A 81 9.57 -6.14 -13.11
C ASP A 81 8.50 -7.01 -13.83
N ILE A 82 7.28 -6.47 -13.89
CA ILE A 82 6.11 -7.17 -14.45
C ILE A 82 6.29 -7.46 -15.94
N ALA A 83 6.87 -6.52 -16.68
CA ALA A 83 7.10 -6.67 -18.11
C ALA A 83 8.03 -7.86 -18.36
N ARG A 84 9.17 -7.90 -17.65
CA ARG A 84 10.14 -8.99 -17.82
C ARG A 84 9.59 -10.34 -17.35
N ALA A 85 8.86 -10.37 -16.24
CA ALA A 85 8.21 -11.59 -15.77
C ALA A 85 7.24 -12.16 -16.81
N THR A 86 6.46 -11.28 -17.45
CA THR A 86 5.50 -11.65 -18.50
C THR A 86 6.21 -12.24 -19.72
N GLU A 87 7.29 -11.60 -20.20
CA GLU A 87 8.09 -12.11 -21.33
C GLU A 87 8.69 -13.50 -21.05
N LEU A 88 9.10 -13.75 -19.82
CA LEU A 88 9.68 -15.02 -19.39
C LEU A 88 8.62 -16.08 -19.03
N GLY A 89 7.32 -15.75 -19.08
CA GLY A 89 6.23 -16.67 -18.73
C GLY A 89 6.11 -16.95 -17.23
N ILE A 90 6.61 -16.05 -16.38
CA ILE A 90 6.61 -16.17 -14.92
C ILE A 90 5.35 -15.49 -14.37
N ALA A 91 4.52 -16.25 -13.65
CA ALA A 91 3.28 -15.73 -13.09
C ALA A 91 3.55 -14.85 -11.85
N ILE A 92 2.88 -13.71 -11.74
CA ILE A 92 2.92 -12.85 -10.56
C ILE A 92 1.60 -12.98 -9.79
N ILE A 93 1.69 -13.27 -8.50
CA ILE A 93 0.54 -13.39 -7.60
C ILE A 93 0.73 -12.42 -6.44
N ASN A 94 -0.25 -11.55 -6.20
CA ASN A 94 -0.28 -10.66 -5.05
C ASN A 94 -1.41 -11.03 -4.07
N ALA A 95 -1.48 -10.35 -2.93
CA ALA A 95 -2.49 -10.57 -1.89
C ALA A 95 -3.42 -9.34 -1.76
N PRO A 96 -4.35 -9.13 -2.71
CA PRO A 96 -5.23 -7.96 -2.70
C PRO A 96 -6.18 -7.99 -1.50
N GLY A 97 -6.33 -6.84 -0.83
CA GLY A 97 -7.32 -6.64 0.21
C GLY A 97 -6.85 -6.92 1.65
N GLY A 98 -5.79 -7.71 1.85
CA GLY A 98 -5.33 -8.14 3.19
C GLY A 98 -4.92 -6.99 4.13
N ASN A 99 -4.51 -5.85 3.59
CA ASN A 99 -4.11 -4.68 4.36
C ASN A 99 -5.14 -3.54 4.35
N THR A 100 -6.33 -3.74 3.77
CA THR A 100 -7.28 -2.63 3.50
C THR A 100 -7.64 -1.86 4.76
N VAL A 101 -8.05 -2.58 5.80
CA VAL A 101 -8.47 -1.97 7.07
C VAL A 101 -7.29 -1.34 7.80
N ALA A 102 -6.15 -2.03 7.85
CA ALA A 102 -4.94 -1.52 8.50
C ALA A 102 -4.47 -0.19 7.89
N VAL A 103 -4.52 -0.05 6.56
CA VAL A 103 -4.16 1.22 5.90
C VAL A 103 -5.18 2.31 6.19
N ALA A 104 -6.48 1.99 6.19
CA ALA A 104 -7.52 2.96 6.52
C ALA A 104 -7.39 3.46 7.97
N GLU A 105 -7.10 2.58 8.92
CA GLU A 105 -6.86 2.95 10.32
C GLU A 105 -5.60 3.80 10.48
N LEU A 106 -4.52 3.42 9.79
CA LEU A 106 -3.28 4.19 9.78
C LEU A 106 -3.49 5.62 9.25
N PHE A 107 -4.31 5.79 8.20
CA PHE A 107 -4.68 7.12 7.71
C PHE A 107 -5.31 7.98 8.81
N PHE A 108 -6.31 7.47 9.54
CA PHE A 108 -6.94 8.25 10.62
C PHE A 108 -5.98 8.52 11.78
N GLY A 109 -5.13 7.55 12.13
CA GLY A 109 -4.07 7.75 13.13
C GLY A 109 -3.12 8.88 12.73
N ALA A 110 -2.67 8.90 11.49
CA ALA A 110 -1.80 9.94 10.94
C ALA A 110 -2.51 11.30 10.88
N ALA A 111 -3.74 11.36 10.36
CA ALA A 111 -4.53 12.58 10.26
C ALA A 111 -4.76 13.22 11.64
N LEU A 112 -5.17 12.42 12.64
CA LEU A 112 -5.35 12.90 14.01
C LEU A 112 -4.02 13.35 14.63
N SER A 113 -2.93 12.60 14.40
CA SER A 113 -1.60 12.97 14.92
C SER A 113 -1.10 14.30 14.36
N LEU A 114 -1.35 14.57 13.08
CA LEU A 114 -1.00 15.82 12.42
C LEU A 114 -1.88 16.98 12.91
N LEU A 115 -3.20 16.84 12.82
CA LEU A 115 -4.15 17.93 13.14
C LEU A 115 -4.18 18.28 14.63
N ARG A 116 -3.77 17.35 15.50
CA ARG A 116 -3.74 17.55 16.96
C ARG A 116 -2.32 17.65 17.53
N HIS A 117 -1.31 17.71 16.67
CA HIS A 117 0.10 17.83 17.04
C HIS A 117 0.57 16.79 18.06
N ILE A 118 0.07 15.55 17.97
CA ILE A 118 0.32 14.50 18.98
C ILE A 118 1.82 14.20 19.06
N HIS A 119 2.48 14.08 17.91
CA HIS A 119 3.92 13.81 17.84
C HIS A 119 4.75 14.93 18.49
N THR A 120 4.42 16.19 18.22
CA THR A 120 5.09 17.36 18.82
C THR A 120 4.85 17.41 20.34
N ALA A 121 3.62 17.15 20.78
CA ALA A 121 3.26 17.10 22.19
C ALA A 121 4.04 16.03 22.94
N ALA A 122 4.12 14.81 22.37
CA ALA A 122 4.80 13.68 22.98
C ALA A 122 6.32 13.94 23.15
N ALA A 123 6.96 14.50 22.12
CA ALA A 123 8.38 14.87 22.19
C ALA A 123 8.63 15.92 23.31
N ALA A 124 7.88 17.02 23.30
CA ALA A 124 8.05 18.09 24.29
C ALA A 124 7.78 17.63 25.73
N MET A 125 6.78 16.77 25.93
CA MET A 125 6.47 16.19 27.24
C MET A 125 7.57 15.26 27.74
N THR A 126 8.19 14.48 26.83
CA THR A 126 9.36 13.64 27.13
C THR A 126 10.56 14.48 27.57
N ASP A 127 10.71 15.67 26.97
CA ASP A 127 11.73 16.66 27.34
C ASP A 127 11.35 17.51 28.59
N GLY A 128 10.30 17.12 29.32
CA GLY A 128 9.88 17.79 30.56
C GLY A 128 9.18 19.14 30.37
N GLN A 129 8.72 19.45 29.15
CA GLN A 129 8.01 20.69 28.84
C GLN A 129 6.49 20.49 28.94
N TRP A 130 5.74 21.59 29.07
CA TRP A 130 4.26 21.61 29.02
C TRP A 130 3.74 22.58 27.94
N PRO A 131 3.76 22.21 26.65
CA PRO A 131 3.56 23.13 25.52
C PRO A 131 2.10 23.50 25.23
N ARG A 132 1.17 23.34 26.19
CA ARG A 132 -0.29 23.45 25.99
C ARG A 132 -0.73 24.69 25.20
N SER A 133 -0.15 25.85 25.47
CA SER A 133 -0.54 27.11 24.82
C SER A 133 -0.15 27.20 23.33
N ARG A 134 0.74 26.33 22.85
CA ARG A 134 1.27 26.34 21.47
C ARG A 134 0.71 25.21 20.59
N LEU A 135 -0.15 24.34 21.14
CA LEU A 135 -0.66 23.15 20.47
C LEU A 135 -2.18 23.24 20.21
N GLY A 136 -2.62 24.36 19.65
CA GLY A 136 -3.98 24.49 19.12
C GLY A 136 -4.12 23.61 17.89
N GLY A 137 -5.05 22.65 17.92
CA GLY A 137 -5.28 21.72 16.82
C GLY A 137 -6.55 22.02 16.03
N THR A 138 -6.77 21.24 14.98
CA THR A 138 -7.94 21.33 14.11
C THR A 138 -8.83 20.10 14.31
N GLU A 139 -10.14 20.33 14.37
CA GLU A 139 -11.14 19.26 14.42
C GLU A 139 -11.44 18.72 13.02
N LEU A 140 -11.73 17.42 12.92
CA LEU A 140 -12.16 16.77 11.67
C LEU A 140 -13.62 17.07 11.33
N ARG A 141 -14.48 17.28 12.33
CA ARG A 141 -15.91 17.50 12.12
C ARG A 141 -16.17 18.71 11.22
N GLY A 142 -16.98 18.52 10.19
CA GLY A 142 -17.31 19.55 9.20
C GLY A 142 -16.20 19.86 8.20
N ARG A 143 -15.06 19.15 8.25
CA ARG A 143 -14.01 19.25 7.24
C ARG A 143 -14.32 18.39 6.03
N THR A 144 -13.85 18.84 4.88
CA THR A 144 -13.95 18.11 3.61
C THR A 144 -12.74 17.22 3.42
N LEU A 145 -12.97 15.91 3.34
CA LEU A 145 -11.99 14.90 2.96
C LEU A 145 -12.06 14.65 1.45
N GLY A 146 -10.98 15.03 0.75
CA GLY A 146 -10.74 14.65 -0.63
C GLY A 146 -10.09 13.27 -0.74
N ILE A 147 -10.71 12.38 -1.49
CA ILE A 147 -10.19 11.04 -1.75
C ILE A 147 -9.89 10.87 -3.24
N ILE A 148 -8.63 10.59 -3.57
CA ILE A 148 -8.20 10.18 -4.91
C ILE A 148 -8.11 8.66 -4.91
N GLY A 149 -8.96 8.00 -5.70
CA GLY A 149 -9.07 6.54 -5.74
C GLY A 149 -10.05 6.03 -4.68
N LEU A 150 -11.22 5.58 -5.14
CA LEU A 150 -12.30 5.06 -4.33
C LEU A 150 -12.28 3.52 -4.27
N GLY A 151 -11.10 2.90 -4.38
CA GLY A 151 -10.92 1.44 -4.32
C GLY A 151 -11.25 0.84 -2.94
N ARG A 152 -10.64 -0.31 -2.61
CA ARG A 152 -10.87 -0.97 -1.30
C ARG A 152 -10.53 -0.05 -0.13
N ILE A 153 -9.33 0.55 -0.15
CA ILE A 153 -8.85 1.42 0.94
C ILE A 153 -9.63 2.73 0.98
N GLY A 154 -9.74 3.43 -0.16
CA GLY A 154 -10.51 4.68 -0.22
C GLY A 154 -11.95 4.53 0.22
N GLY A 155 -12.59 3.40 -0.08
CA GLY A 155 -13.92 3.08 0.44
C GLY A 155 -13.98 2.91 1.96
N GLU A 156 -13.02 2.19 2.55
CA GLU A 156 -12.96 2.02 4.02
C GLU A 156 -12.66 3.35 4.74
N VAL A 157 -11.87 4.22 4.12
CA VAL A 157 -11.60 5.59 4.59
C VAL A 157 -12.87 6.44 4.53
N ALA A 158 -13.56 6.48 3.38
CA ALA A 158 -14.82 7.20 3.21
C ALA A 158 -15.90 6.74 4.21
N ARG A 159 -16.00 5.42 4.45
CA ARG A 159 -16.98 4.87 5.40
C ARG A 159 -16.72 5.35 6.83
N ARG A 160 -15.45 5.37 7.26
CA ARG A 160 -15.05 5.76 8.63
C ARG A 160 -15.05 7.28 8.84
N SER A 161 -14.78 8.09 7.81
CA SER A 161 -14.76 9.55 7.94
C SER A 161 -16.11 10.12 8.38
N ARG A 162 -17.21 9.44 8.02
CA ARG A 162 -18.57 9.77 8.47
C ARG A 162 -18.73 9.72 9.99
N ALA A 163 -18.03 8.82 10.68
CA ALA A 163 -18.05 8.76 12.15
C ALA A 163 -17.42 10.00 12.79
N PHE A 164 -16.52 10.68 12.07
CA PHE A 164 -15.95 11.97 12.48
C PHE A 164 -16.79 13.17 12.02
N GLY A 165 -17.90 12.95 11.30
CA GLY A 165 -18.75 14.01 10.76
C GLY A 165 -18.07 14.84 9.68
N MET A 166 -17.24 14.20 8.85
CA MET A 166 -16.60 14.82 7.69
C MET A 166 -17.50 14.80 6.47
N GLU A 167 -17.37 15.81 5.61
CA GLU A 167 -17.88 15.76 4.23
C GLU A 167 -16.87 15.02 3.36
N VAL A 168 -17.32 14.20 2.41
CA VAL A 168 -16.42 13.42 1.54
C VAL A 168 -16.64 13.79 0.10
N VAL A 169 -15.56 14.21 -0.57
CA VAL A 169 -15.51 14.40 -2.02
C VAL A 169 -14.48 13.44 -2.59
N ALA A 170 -14.74 12.86 -3.76
CA ALA A 170 -13.85 11.86 -4.31
C ALA A 170 -13.71 11.94 -5.82
N TYR A 171 -12.51 11.63 -6.30
CA TYR A 171 -12.16 11.49 -7.70
C TYR A 171 -11.66 10.07 -7.96
N ASP A 172 -12.36 9.34 -8.81
CA ASP A 172 -11.93 8.04 -9.32
C ASP A 172 -12.60 7.81 -10.69
N PRO A 173 -11.82 7.81 -11.79
CA PRO A 173 -12.37 7.70 -13.13
C PRO A 173 -12.78 6.27 -13.52
N TYR A 174 -12.46 5.26 -12.71
CA TYR A 174 -12.64 3.85 -13.07
C TYR A 174 -13.77 3.16 -12.31
N VAL A 175 -14.30 3.76 -11.24
CA VAL A 175 -15.39 3.19 -10.47
C VAL A 175 -16.76 3.69 -10.95
N PRO A 176 -17.80 2.84 -10.91
CA PRO A 176 -19.13 3.24 -11.35
C PRO A 176 -19.79 4.25 -10.38
N PRO A 177 -20.73 5.09 -10.86
CA PRO A 177 -21.38 6.13 -10.05
C PRO A 177 -22.01 5.65 -8.75
N ASN A 178 -22.66 4.48 -8.76
CA ASN A 178 -23.29 3.89 -7.58
C ASN A 178 -22.31 3.68 -6.41
N ARG A 179 -21.01 3.48 -6.70
CA ARG A 179 -20.00 3.30 -5.66
C ARG A 179 -19.81 4.57 -4.81
N PHE A 180 -19.91 5.74 -5.42
CA PHE A 180 -19.84 7.02 -4.71
C PHE A 180 -21.04 7.18 -3.77
N GLU A 181 -22.24 6.87 -4.27
CA GLU A 181 -23.49 6.92 -3.52
C GLU A 181 -23.46 5.96 -2.31
N ASP A 182 -23.06 4.70 -2.53
CA ASP A 182 -22.95 3.67 -1.48
C ASP A 182 -22.01 4.10 -0.34
N LEU A 183 -20.97 4.87 -0.66
CA LEU A 183 -19.99 5.35 0.30
C LEU A 183 -20.34 6.72 0.89
N GLY A 184 -21.39 7.38 0.40
CA GLY A 184 -21.75 8.74 0.78
C GLY A 184 -20.66 9.75 0.41
N ALA A 185 -19.96 9.52 -0.70
CA ALA A 185 -18.94 10.41 -1.23
C ALA A 185 -19.52 11.18 -2.42
N GLU A 186 -19.35 12.50 -2.45
CA GLU A 186 -19.70 13.29 -3.61
C GLU A 186 -18.66 13.06 -4.72
N ARG A 187 -19.12 12.68 -5.90
CA ARG A 187 -18.24 12.49 -7.06
C ARG A 187 -17.78 13.83 -7.61
N VAL A 188 -16.49 13.95 -7.82
CA VAL A 188 -15.85 15.07 -8.51
C VAL A 188 -15.25 14.54 -9.83
N GLU A 189 -15.51 15.25 -10.93
CA GLU A 189 -15.10 14.79 -12.28
C GLU A 189 -13.67 15.19 -12.65
N ARG A 190 -13.06 16.14 -11.94
CA ARG A 190 -11.72 16.66 -12.26
C ARG A 190 -10.88 16.86 -11.00
N LEU A 191 -9.63 16.40 -11.05
CA LEU A 191 -8.69 16.51 -9.95
C LEU A 191 -8.53 17.95 -9.40
N PRO A 192 -8.42 19.03 -10.21
CA PRO A 192 -8.32 20.39 -9.65
C PRO A 192 -9.49 20.80 -8.75
N ILE A 193 -10.72 20.40 -9.09
CA ILE A 193 -11.91 20.69 -8.28
C ILE A 193 -11.84 19.97 -6.94
N LEU A 194 -11.29 18.74 -6.92
CA LEU A 194 -11.10 17.98 -5.69
C LEU A 194 -10.11 18.70 -4.77
N LEU A 195 -8.96 19.13 -5.32
CA LEU A 195 -7.91 19.82 -4.58
C LEU A 195 -8.43 21.12 -3.94
N GLU A 196 -9.13 21.95 -4.72
CA GLU A 196 -9.70 23.22 -4.24
C GLU A 196 -10.69 23.04 -3.07
N ARG A 197 -11.39 21.90 -3.01
CA ARG A 197 -12.42 21.64 -1.98
C ARG A 197 -11.89 20.91 -0.75
N SER A 198 -10.70 20.34 -0.81
CA SER A 198 -10.19 19.43 0.23
C SER A 198 -9.53 20.19 1.37
N ASP A 199 -10.03 20.05 2.60
CA ASP A 199 -9.27 20.42 3.79
C ASP A 199 -8.17 19.37 4.08
N ILE A 200 -8.43 18.12 3.72
CA ILE A 200 -7.53 16.97 3.86
C ILE A 200 -7.62 16.17 2.57
N LEU A 201 -6.46 15.85 1.97
CA LEU A 201 -6.36 15.03 0.77
C LEU A 201 -5.72 13.68 1.11
N THR A 202 -6.26 12.60 0.56
CA THR A 202 -5.67 11.26 0.66
C THR A 202 -5.71 10.51 -0.67
N LEU A 203 -4.64 9.77 -0.95
CA LEU A 203 -4.43 9.04 -2.20
C LEU A 203 -4.45 7.54 -1.94
N HIS A 204 -5.29 6.82 -2.70
CA HIS A 204 -5.46 5.37 -2.63
C HIS A 204 -5.50 4.75 -4.04
N VAL A 205 -4.53 5.16 -4.86
CA VAL A 205 -4.34 4.70 -6.25
C VAL A 205 -3.09 3.83 -6.36
N PRO A 206 -3.03 2.88 -7.33
CA PRO A 206 -1.79 2.19 -7.65
C PRO A 206 -0.77 3.15 -8.25
N LEU A 207 0.53 2.84 -8.16
CA LEU A 207 1.57 3.56 -8.88
C LEU A 207 1.66 3.03 -10.32
N ASN A 208 1.44 3.90 -11.31
CA ASN A 208 1.56 3.62 -12.73
C ASN A 208 1.84 4.93 -13.51
N LEU A 209 1.91 4.87 -14.84
CA LEU A 209 2.18 6.03 -15.69
C LEU A 209 1.16 7.18 -15.55
N GLU A 210 -0.08 6.89 -15.12
CA GLU A 210 -1.13 7.90 -14.94
C GLU A 210 -1.09 8.56 -13.56
N THR A 211 -0.52 7.88 -12.55
CA THR A 211 -0.53 8.31 -11.15
C THR A 211 0.84 8.73 -10.64
N GLU A 212 1.92 8.38 -11.35
CA GLU A 212 3.27 8.83 -11.04
C GLU A 212 3.35 10.36 -11.14
N GLY A 213 3.75 11.00 -10.04
CA GLY A 213 3.86 12.45 -9.97
C GLY A 213 2.53 13.20 -10.07
N MET A 214 1.39 12.53 -9.87
CA MET A 214 0.06 13.15 -10.09
C MET A 214 -0.25 14.33 -9.14
N ILE A 215 0.44 14.42 -7.99
CA ILE A 215 0.42 15.57 -7.09
C ILE A 215 1.84 16.12 -7.02
N GLY A 216 2.13 17.08 -7.89
CA GLY A 216 3.40 17.77 -7.94
C GLY A 216 3.36 19.15 -7.28
N ALA A 217 4.38 19.95 -7.54
CA ALA A 217 4.40 21.36 -7.12
C ALA A 217 3.22 22.18 -7.65
N PRO A 218 2.74 22.01 -8.91
CA PRO A 218 1.57 22.73 -9.41
C PRO A 218 0.27 22.40 -8.66
N GLU A 219 0.08 21.14 -8.27
CA GLU A 219 -1.13 20.70 -7.56
C GLU A 219 -1.13 21.07 -6.07
N LEU A 220 0.04 21.40 -5.51
CA LEU A 220 0.21 21.83 -4.12
C LEU A 220 0.27 23.36 -3.93
N ALA A 221 0.28 24.12 -5.04
CA ALA A 221 0.49 25.56 -5.04
C ALA A 221 -0.73 26.38 -4.59
#